data_AF-C7ZBY6-F1
#
_entry.id   AF-C7ZBY6-F1
#
_cell.length_a   1.000
_cell.length_b   1.000
_cell.length_c   1.000
_cell.angle_alpha   90.00
_cell.angle_beta   90.00
_cell.angle_gamma   90.00
#
_symmetry.space_group_name_H-M   'P 1'
#
loop_
_entity.id
_entity.type
_entity.pdbx_description
1 polymer ?
#
loop_
_entity_poly.entity_id
_entity_poly.type
_entity_poly.pdbx_seq_one_letter_code
_entity_poly.pdbx_strand_id
1 'polypeptide(L)'
;MSKWNEDHLRFEADAYELEVIGEIPSTIHGAFYRVQPDHAFPPIFAETEIPLNGDGNVSSFYIKDGHVDFKQRYVRTPKLIAEREARQALFGRYRNKYTDDPRVQNVLKGTTANTHVVFHDNKLMALKEDARPMELDPITLETLGYIDYHGTLHCPTHTAHPKADSTTGELVSYGYEAAGDASPDICSFTVDKNGKISDEVWFQAPWPCMIHDFWATDNWVVFPINGLKASLEQMKSGGDHFYWDENLDYQLLGVIPRRGAKPEDAKWFKTPQGCYSHTINAYEEDGKLVLDANVWTDLHFPFFPNTKGERFFTDPKKVKAPILRYRFDPNGSTDKMIHPEGVLVDGINEFGRIDDRLFGKKYSRVWILKIDPTYQIKVNDHETAEGNVGFNTLVCYNFETGELQSYRHGDDSTFQEPVFVPRYEGADYEDGYILVLADRYREGRNVLLLFEASDITKGPLAEIKLPFKLMDGLHGSWVDGKEVDAAKEASEARRANGK
;
A
#
# COMPACT_ATOMS: atom_id res chain seq x y z
N MET A 1 -21.90 -7.06 5.08
CA MET A 1 -20.50 -6.98 5.50
C MET A 1 -19.77 -8.08 4.78
N SER A 2 -18.73 -7.79 4.00
CA SER A 2 -17.76 -8.86 3.68
C SER A 2 -17.09 -9.21 5.01
N LYS A 3 -16.87 -10.50 5.27
CA LYS A 3 -16.13 -11.02 6.43
C LYS A 3 -14.63 -10.67 6.36
N TRP A 4 -14.28 -9.51 5.81
CA TRP A 4 -12.91 -9.10 5.60
C TRP A 4 -12.25 -8.93 6.97
N ASN A 5 -11.36 -9.85 7.31
CA ASN A 5 -10.55 -9.86 8.52
C ASN A 5 -11.29 -9.97 9.88
N GLU A 6 -12.42 -10.68 9.95
CA GLU A 6 -13.05 -11.03 11.26
C GLU A 6 -12.27 -12.13 12.01
N ASP A 7 -11.54 -12.98 11.30
CA ASP A 7 -10.66 -13.99 11.90
C ASP A 7 -9.29 -13.36 12.18
N HIS A 8 -8.77 -13.41 13.40
CA HIS A 8 -7.41 -12.94 13.70
C HIS A 8 -6.48 -14.14 13.91
N LEU A 9 -5.37 -14.19 13.17
CA LEU A 9 -4.43 -15.31 13.22
C LEU A 9 -3.44 -15.16 14.37
N ARG A 10 -2.88 -13.95 14.54
CA ARG A 10 -2.08 -13.53 15.71
C ARG A 10 -0.85 -14.39 16.00
N PHE A 11 -0.30 -15.07 15.00
CA PHE A 11 0.91 -15.86 15.16
C PHE A 11 2.14 -15.09 14.66
N GLU A 12 3.29 -15.48 15.21
CA GLU A 12 4.63 -15.14 14.75
C GLU A 12 5.34 -16.48 14.53
N ALA A 13 5.90 -16.71 13.34
CA ALA A 13 6.44 -18.02 12.99
C ALA A 13 7.63 -17.94 12.02
N ASP A 14 8.28 -19.09 11.90
CA ASP A 14 9.35 -19.38 10.95
C ASP A 14 9.01 -20.72 10.29
N ALA A 15 9.11 -20.79 8.97
CA ALA A 15 8.98 -22.03 8.23
C ALA A 15 10.09 -22.06 7.18
N TYR A 16 10.96 -23.07 7.28
CA TYR A 16 12.10 -23.22 6.38
C TYR A 16 11.78 -24.24 5.30
N GLU A 17 12.38 -24.07 4.13
CA GLU A 17 12.22 -25.00 3.00
C GLU A 17 10.75 -25.25 2.68
N LEU A 18 10.01 -24.19 2.33
CA LEU A 18 8.61 -24.29 1.95
C LEU A 18 8.41 -25.30 0.81
N GLU A 19 7.26 -25.97 0.80
CA GLU A 19 6.91 -26.92 -0.25
C GLU A 19 6.73 -26.17 -1.58
N VAL A 20 7.51 -26.54 -2.60
CA VAL A 20 7.45 -25.96 -3.95
C VAL A 20 6.92 -26.98 -4.95
N ILE A 21 5.90 -26.60 -5.71
CA ILE A 21 5.45 -27.30 -6.92
C ILE A 21 5.88 -26.49 -8.14
N GLY A 22 6.51 -27.12 -9.13
CA GLY A 22 7.12 -26.42 -10.26
C GLY A 22 8.60 -26.10 -10.01
N GLU A 23 9.12 -25.03 -10.60
CA GLU A 23 10.53 -24.66 -10.51
C GLU A 23 10.69 -23.15 -10.28
N ILE A 24 11.42 -22.80 -9.21
CA ILE A 24 11.83 -21.42 -8.96
C ILE A 24 13.18 -21.21 -9.66
N PRO A 25 13.31 -20.25 -10.58
CA PRO A 25 14.57 -19.96 -11.24
C PRO A 25 15.67 -19.64 -10.22
N SER A 26 16.82 -20.31 -10.36
CA SER A 26 17.98 -20.10 -9.47
C SER A 26 18.58 -18.69 -9.56
N THR A 27 18.19 -17.89 -10.56
CA THR A 27 18.58 -16.49 -10.69
C THR A 27 17.85 -15.56 -9.73
N ILE A 28 16.74 -16.00 -9.12
CA ILE A 28 16.01 -15.21 -8.11
C ILE A 28 16.76 -15.28 -6.79
N HIS A 29 17.23 -14.12 -6.33
CA HIS A 29 17.85 -13.94 -5.01
C HIS A 29 17.34 -12.64 -4.39
N GLY A 30 16.65 -12.74 -3.26
CA GLY A 30 16.10 -11.59 -2.54
C GLY A 30 14.99 -11.97 -1.58
N ALA A 31 14.20 -10.99 -1.18
CA ALA A 31 13.07 -11.24 -0.28
C ALA A 31 11.83 -10.43 -0.68
N PHE A 32 10.68 -11.10 -0.66
CA PHE A 32 9.38 -10.44 -0.72
C PHE A 32 8.89 -10.17 0.69
N TYR A 33 8.74 -8.89 1.04
CA TYR A 33 8.14 -8.44 2.30
C TYR A 33 6.74 -7.92 2.08
N ARG A 34 5.84 -8.18 3.03
CA ARG A 34 4.45 -7.70 2.99
C ARG A 34 3.89 -7.56 4.40
N VAL A 35 2.82 -6.78 4.58
CA VAL A 35 2.23 -6.57 5.92
C VAL A 35 0.72 -6.76 5.92
N GLN A 36 0.20 -7.45 6.94
CA GLN A 36 -1.23 -7.61 7.21
C GLN A 36 -1.61 -6.85 8.47
N PRO A 37 -2.75 -6.13 8.46
CA PRO A 37 -3.43 -5.78 9.70
C PRO A 37 -3.94 -7.04 10.41
N ASP A 38 -3.52 -7.26 11.66
CA ASP A 38 -3.88 -8.44 12.45
C ASP A 38 -4.01 -8.03 13.92
N HIS A 39 -5.24 -7.78 14.40
CA HIS A 39 -5.45 -7.30 15.78
C HIS A 39 -4.87 -8.28 16.80
N ALA A 40 -3.87 -7.83 17.59
CA ALA A 40 -3.27 -8.68 18.62
C ALA A 40 -4.25 -8.99 19.77
N PHE A 41 -5.17 -8.06 20.03
CA PHE A 41 -6.22 -8.18 21.05
C PHE A 41 -7.59 -7.82 20.45
N PRO A 42 -8.69 -8.38 20.97
CA PRO A 42 -10.04 -7.96 20.60
C PRO A 42 -10.19 -6.43 20.74
N PRO A 43 -10.70 -5.73 19.70
CA PRO A 43 -10.84 -4.28 19.73
C PRO A 43 -11.83 -3.79 20.80
N ILE A 44 -11.62 -2.57 21.31
CA ILE A 44 -12.54 -1.93 22.28
C ILE A 44 -13.94 -1.74 21.65
N PHE A 45 -13.99 -1.39 20.36
CA PHE A 45 -15.21 -1.11 19.61
C PHE A 45 -15.52 -2.19 18.55
N ALA A 46 -15.43 -3.46 18.94
CA ALA A 46 -15.47 -4.62 18.03
C ALA A 46 -16.59 -4.60 16.97
N GLU A 47 -17.81 -4.17 17.33
CA GLU A 47 -18.96 -4.15 16.39
C GLU A 47 -18.82 -3.15 15.23
N THR A 48 -17.93 -2.17 15.37
CA THR A 48 -17.73 -1.08 14.41
C THR A 48 -16.26 -0.91 14.03
N GLU A 49 -15.43 -1.89 14.40
CA GLU A 49 -14.00 -1.84 14.08
C GLU A 49 -13.79 -2.04 12.58
N ILE A 50 -12.72 -1.44 12.06
CA ILE A 50 -12.34 -1.57 10.66
C ILE A 50 -10.97 -2.25 10.55
N PRO A 51 -10.73 -3.07 9.51
CA PRO A 51 -9.47 -3.83 9.47
C PRO A 51 -8.23 -2.95 9.31
N LEU A 52 -8.37 -1.71 8.84
CA LEU A 52 -7.26 -0.75 8.76
C LEU A 52 -6.63 -0.39 10.12
N ASN A 53 -7.27 -0.78 11.23
CA ASN A 53 -6.84 -0.52 12.61
C ASN A 53 -6.11 -1.72 13.27
N GLY A 54 -5.93 -2.84 12.57
CA GLY A 54 -5.20 -4.01 13.08
C GLY A 54 -3.70 -3.78 13.21
N ASP A 55 -3.03 -4.45 14.15
CA ASP A 55 -1.57 -4.33 14.34
C ASP A 55 -0.81 -4.89 13.13
N GLY A 56 0.27 -4.22 12.69
CA GLY A 56 1.05 -4.67 11.55
C GLY A 56 1.81 -5.96 11.84
N ASN A 57 1.48 -7.04 11.12
CA ASN A 57 2.19 -8.31 11.16
C ASN A 57 2.91 -8.53 9.82
N VAL A 58 4.24 -8.38 9.82
CA VAL A 58 5.08 -8.41 8.62
C VAL A 58 5.49 -9.83 8.31
N SER A 59 5.33 -10.24 7.05
CA SER A 59 5.84 -11.51 6.51
C SER A 59 7.00 -11.25 5.56
N SER A 60 7.95 -12.18 5.53
CA SER A 60 9.07 -12.23 4.58
C SER A 60 9.12 -13.62 3.93
N PHE A 61 9.27 -13.63 2.61
CA PHE A 61 9.62 -14.81 1.82
C PHE A 61 11.03 -14.60 1.27
N TYR A 62 12.04 -15.18 1.90
CA TYR A 62 13.42 -15.10 1.44
C TYR A 62 13.65 -16.20 0.40
N ILE A 63 14.02 -15.81 -0.82
CA ILE A 63 14.19 -16.69 -1.96
C ILE A 63 15.66 -16.66 -2.39
N LYS A 64 16.28 -17.84 -2.50
CA LYS A 64 17.65 -17.97 -2.99
C LYS A 64 17.90 -19.37 -3.53
N ASP A 65 18.59 -19.46 -4.68
CA ASP A 65 19.02 -20.73 -5.29
C ASP A 65 17.86 -21.75 -5.49
N GLY A 66 16.64 -21.25 -5.72
CA GLY A 66 15.44 -22.08 -5.87
C GLY A 66 14.76 -22.52 -4.56
N HIS A 67 15.26 -22.08 -3.41
CA HIS A 67 14.72 -22.37 -2.08
C HIS A 67 13.97 -21.16 -1.52
N VAL A 68 12.95 -21.40 -0.69
CA VAL A 68 12.15 -20.34 -0.04
C VAL A 68 11.97 -20.61 1.45
N ASP A 69 12.36 -19.63 2.25
CA ASP A 69 12.09 -19.58 3.68
C ASP A 69 11.06 -18.50 4.00
N PHE A 70 10.27 -18.73 5.03
CA PHE A 70 9.26 -17.81 5.52
C PHE A 70 9.52 -17.37 6.95
N LYS A 71 9.26 -16.08 7.22
CA LYS A 71 9.23 -15.52 8.57
C LYS A 71 8.09 -14.54 8.72
N GLN A 72 7.45 -14.52 9.88
CA GLN A 72 6.43 -13.53 10.23
C GLN A 72 6.59 -12.99 11.64
N ARG A 73 6.56 -11.67 11.80
CA ARG A 73 6.67 -10.95 13.08
C ARG A 73 5.77 -9.73 13.11
N TYR A 74 5.20 -9.48 14.28
CA TYR A 74 4.51 -8.23 14.56
C TYR A 74 5.50 -7.07 14.70
N VAL A 75 5.20 -5.94 14.08
CA VAL A 75 5.91 -4.68 14.34
C VAL A 75 5.63 -4.27 15.78
N ARG A 76 6.69 -4.16 16.59
CA ARG A 76 6.61 -3.77 18.02
C ARG A 76 6.42 -2.26 18.14
N THR A 77 5.28 -1.76 17.68
CA THR A 77 4.90 -0.35 17.87
C THR A 77 4.68 -0.05 19.36
N PRO A 78 4.80 1.21 19.80
CA PRO A 78 4.44 1.59 21.17
C PRO A 78 3.01 1.17 21.56
N LYS A 79 2.08 1.19 20.59
CA LYS A 79 0.72 0.65 20.76
C LYS A 79 0.74 -0.82 21.17
N LEU A 80 1.35 -1.68 20.34
CA LEU A 80 1.35 -3.11 20.57
C LEU A 80 2.09 -3.49 21.87
N ILE A 81 3.18 -2.78 22.18
CA ILE A 81 3.94 -2.99 23.43
C ILE A 81 3.02 -2.72 24.64
N ALA A 82 2.37 -1.56 24.69
CA ALA A 82 1.48 -1.19 25.79
C ALA A 82 0.30 -2.18 25.94
N GLU A 83 -0.32 -2.59 24.83
CA GLU A 83 -1.44 -3.54 24.84
C GLU A 83 -1.00 -4.94 25.29
N ARG A 84 0.20 -5.40 24.90
CA ARG A 84 0.76 -6.68 25.36
C ARG A 84 1.09 -6.66 26.85
N GLU A 85 1.62 -5.55 27.36
CA GLU A 85 1.86 -5.36 28.80
C GLU A 85 0.55 -5.37 29.59
N ALA A 86 -0.49 -4.70 29.08
CA ALA A 86 -1.81 -4.64 29.70
C ALA A 86 -2.70 -5.87 29.43
N ARG A 87 -2.28 -6.75 28.51
CA ARG A 87 -2.98 -7.94 28.03
C ARG A 87 -4.40 -7.66 27.51
N GLN A 88 -4.62 -6.50 26.89
CA GLN A 88 -5.89 -6.06 26.34
C GLN A 88 -5.68 -4.89 25.37
N ALA A 89 -6.65 -4.64 24.49
CA ALA A 89 -6.67 -3.43 23.67
C ALA A 89 -6.78 -2.17 24.56
N LEU A 90 -6.02 -1.13 24.21
CA LEU A 90 -5.97 0.16 24.91
C LEU A 90 -6.25 1.33 23.98
N PHE A 91 -6.04 1.16 22.68
CA PHE A 91 -6.31 2.18 21.67
C PHE A 91 -7.69 1.93 21.06
N GLY A 92 -8.41 3.02 20.80
CA GLY A 92 -9.80 3.01 20.38
C GLY A 92 -9.98 2.94 18.87
N ARG A 93 -10.96 3.71 18.37
CA ARG A 93 -11.33 3.74 16.96
C ARG A 93 -10.16 4.22 16.09
N TYR A 94 -10.15 3.76 14.83
CA TYR A 94 -9.17 4.15 13.82
C TYR A 94 -8.91 5.66 13.81
N ARG A 95 -7.65 6.03 14.07
CA ARG A 95 -7.13 7.41 14.15
C ARG A 95 -7.85 8.34 15.13
N ASN A 96 -8.62 7.82 16.10
CA ASN A 96 -9.34 8.65 17.07
C ASN A 96 -8.83 8.49 18.51
N LYS A 97 -7.83 9.33 18.86
CA LYS A 97 -7.24 9.36 20.22
C LYS A 97 -8.21 9.72 21.35
N TYR A 98 -9.36 10.34 21.05
CA TYR A 98 -10.37 10.67 22.06
C TYR A 98 -11.14 9.43 22.54
N THR A 99 -10.93 8.29 21.89
CA THR A 99 -11.53 7.00 22.26
C THR A 99 -10.52 6.03 22.90
N ASP A 100 -9.27 6.46 23.08
CA ASP A 100 -8.22 5.67 23.70
C ASP A 100 -8.40 5.60 25.24
N ASP A 101 -7.92 4.52 25.84
CA ASP A 101 -7.88 4.35 27.28
C ASP A 101 -6.99 5.44 27.93
N PRO A 102 -7.39 6.02 29.07
CA PRO A 102 -6.59 7.02 29.78
C PRO A 102 -5.14 6.60 30.08
N ARG A 103 -4.85 5.29 30.16
CA ARG A 103 -3.50 4.74 30.40
C ARG A 103 -2.51 5.04 29.27
N VAL A 104 -2.98 5.25 28.04
CA VAL A 104 -2.11 5.42 26.85
C VAL A 104 -2.03 6.85 26.34
N GLN A 105 -2.56 7.83 27.06
CA GLN A 105 -2.55 9.25 26.67
C GLN A 105 -1.13 9.83 26.48
N ASN A 106 -0.11 9.23 27.09
CA ASN A 106 1.30 9.62 26.94
C ASN A 106 2.08 8.74 25.95
N VAL A 107 1.44 7.75 25.32
CA VAL A 107 2.08 6.93 24.30
C VAL A 107 2.08 7.70 22.99
N LEU A 108 3.28 7.88 22.41
CA LEU A 108 3.56 8.91 21.41
C LEU A 108 2.59 8.89 20.22
N LYS A 109 2.12 7.70 19.78
CA LYS A 109 1.06 7.49 18.77
C LYS A 109 0.41 6.10 18.88
N GLY A 110 -0.88 6.00 18.57
CA GLY A 110 -1.63 4.74 18.40
C GLY A 110 -1.39 4.02 17.06
N THR A 111 -0.22 4.22 16.44
CA THR A 111 0.05 3.69 15.09
C THR A 111 0.26 2.18 15.08
N THR A 112 -0.14 1.54 13.98
CA THR A 112 -0.09 0.10 13.80
C THR A 112 1.03 -0.37 12.87
N ALA A 113 1.66 0.53 12.10
CA ALA A 113 2.69 0.19 11.10
C ALA A 113 2.25 -0.96 10.15
N ASN A 114 0.98 -0.91 9.71
CA ASN A 114 0.30 -2.05 9.08
C ASN A 114 0.07 -1.93 7.56
N THR A 115 0.56 -0.86 6.92
CA THR A 115 0.13 -0.52 5.54
C THR A 115 1.10 -1.01 4.48
N HIS A 116 2.39 -0.72 4.62
CA HIS A 116 3.40 -1.13 3.62
C HIS A 116 4.73 -1.43 4.30
N VAL A 117 5.54 -2.29 3.67
CA VAL A 117 6.93 -2.52 4.01
C VAL A 117 7.78 -2.18 2.79
N VAL A 118 8.72 -1.25 2.95
CA VAL A 118 9.61 -0.78 1.88
C VAL A 118 11.07 -0.85 2.33
N PHE A 119 12.01 -0.72 1.39
CA PHE A 119 13.43 -0.68 1.68
C PHE A 119 14.08 0.58 1.11
N HIS A 120 14.89 1.26 1.93
CA HIS A 120 15.66 2.44 1.54
C HIS A 120 16.78 2.69 2.55
N ASP A 121 17.91 3.27 2.15
CA ASP A 121 19.06 3.56 3.03
C ASP A 121 19.50 2.34 3.90
N ASN A 122 19.49 1.15 3.30
CA ASN A 122 19.77 -0.13 3.98
C ASN A 122 18.85 -0.45 5.18
N LYS A 123 17.64 0.11 5.19
CA LYS A 123 16.63 -0.08 6.23
C LYS A 123 15.36 -0.65 5.64
N LEU A 124 14.86 -1.72 6.26
CA LEU A 124 13.50 -2.18 6.02
C LEU A 124 12.55 -1.35 6.90
N MET A 125 11.51 -0.78 6.30
CA MET A 125 10.64 0.20 6.95
C MET A 125 9.19 -0.26 6.89
N ALA A 126 8.55 -0.44 8.05
CA ALA A 126 7.11 -0.64 8.14
C ALA A 126 6.39 0.71 8.28
N LEU A 127 5.41 0.94 7.42
CA LEU A 127 4.79 2.24 7.21
C LEU A 127 3.32 2.26 7.63
N LYS A 128 2.89 3.40 8.16
CA LYS A 128 1.50 3.79 8.36
C LYS A 128 1.40 5.31 8.25
N GLU A 129 0.41 5.76 7.49
CA GLU A 129 0.24 7.17 7.11
C GLU A 129 0.01 8.16 8.27
N ASP A 130 -0.25 7.69 9.49
CA ASP A 130 -0.48 8.51 10.67
C ASP A 130 0.77 8.70 11.56
N ALA A 131 1.92 8.12 11.19
CA ALA A 131 3.12 8.12 12.01
C ALA A 131 4.41 8.14 11.19
N ARG A 132 5.54 8.21 11.90
CA ARG A 132 6.87 8.01 11.32
C ARG A 132 7.09 6.53 11.01
N PRO A 133 7.94 6.19 10.02
CA PRO A 133 8.29 4.80 9.71
C PRO A 133 8.91 4.07 10.90
N MET A 134 8.67 2.76 11.00
CA MET A 134 9.34 1.87 11.96
C MET A 134 10.41 1.05 11.23
N GLU A 135 11.66 1.11 11.68
CA GLU A 135 12.76 0.28 11.18
C GLU A 135 12.59 -1.17 11.67
N LEU A 136 12.81 -2.11 10.76
CA LEU A 136 12.89 -3.54 11.03
C LEU A 136 14.27 -4.06 10.63
N ASP A 137 14.77 -5.03 11.39
CA ASP A 137 15.86 -5.90 10.91
C ASP A 137 15.32 -6.73 9.72
N PRO A 138 15.93 -6.67 8.52
CA PRO A 138 15.40 -7.33 7.34
C PRO A 138 15.43 -8.86 7.43
N ILE A 139 16.31 -9.43 8.27
CA ILE A 139 16.44 -10.88 8.42
C ILE A 139 15.54 -11.37 9.54
N THR A 140 15.62 -10.77 10.73
CA THR A 140 14.90 -11.26 11.91
C THR A 140 13.48 -10.70 12.03
N LEU A 141 13.18 -9.62 11.29
CA LEU A 141 11.98 -8.79 11.44
C LEU A 141 11.81 -8.19 12.85
N GLU A 142 12.89 -8.13 13.62
CA GLU A 142 12.93 -7.42 14.90
C GLU A 142 12.73 -5.93 14.68
N THR A 143 11.89 -5.29 15.49
CA THR A 143 11.64 -3.85 15.40
C THR A 143 12.74 -3.07 16.09
N LEU A 144 13.41 -2.18 15.35
CA LEU A 144 14.55 -1.40 15.83
C LEU A 144 14.17 -0.02 16.34
N GLY A 145 12.98 0.50 15.96
CA GLY A 145 12.43 1.76 16.47
C GLY A 145 11.92 2.67 15.36
N TYR A 146 11.66 3.93 15.68
CA TYR A 146 11.26 4.92 14.67
C TYR A 146 12.45 5.38 13.83
N ILE A 147 12.19 5.62 12.55
CA ILE A 147 13.13 6.29 11.65
C ILE A 147 12.90 7.80 11.73
N ASP A 148 13.98 8.55 11.94
CA ASP A 148 13.97 10.01 12.01
C ASP A 148 14.84 10.67 10.92
N TYR A 149 15.37 9.88 9.98
CA TYR A 149 16.20 10.32 8.87
C TYR A 149 17.39 11.19 9.34
N HIS A 150 18.19 10.66 10.28
CA HIS A 150 19.30 11.37 10.93
C HIS A 150 18.87 12.68 11.62
N GLY A 151 17.67 12.66 12.21
CA GLY A 151 17.05 13.81 12.87
C GLY A 151 16.55 14.90 11.92
N THR A 152 16.48 14.64 10.61
CA THR A 152 15.99 15.63 9.62
C THR A 152 14.49 15.53 9.34
N LEU A 153 13.79 14.54 9.90
CA LEU A 153 12.34 14.42 9.78
C LEU A 153 11.58 15.35 10.72
N HIS A 154 11.11 16.47 10.17
CA HIS A 154 10.24 17.42 10.90
C HIS A 154 8.77 17.02 10.87
N CYS A 155 8.30 16.43 9.77
CA CYS A 155 6.92 15.99 9.62
C CYS A 155 6.57 14.90 10.66
N PRO A 156 5.43 14.99 11.38
CA PRO A 156 5.03 13.95 12.32
C PRO A 156 4.47 12.71 11.62
N THR A 157 4.08 12.80 10.36
CA THR A 157 3.51 11.72 9.55
C THR A 157 4.38 11.41 8.34
N HIS A 158 4.25 10.20 7.80
CA HIS A 158 4.94 9.74 6.61
C HIS A 158 3.99 8.86 5.81
N THR A 159 3.91 9.08 4.50
CA THR A 159 3.09 8.27 3.61
C THR A 159 3.47 6.79 3.68
N ALA A 160 2.50 5.90 3.49
CA ALA A 160 2.75 4.48 3.30
C ALA A 160 3.15 4.13 1.86
N HIS A 161 3.12 5.11 0.95
CA HIS A 161 3.32 4.90 -0.49
C HIS A 161 4.49 5.71 -1.08
N PRO A 162 5.66 5.77 -0.43
CA PRO A 162 6.77 6.55 -0.96
C PRO A 162 7.22 6.03 -2.34
N LYS A 163 7.75 6.91 -3.20
CA LYS A 163 8.18 6.56 -4.57
C LYS A 163 9.71 6.55 -4.64
N ALA A 164 10.29 5.39 -4.90
CA ALA A 164 11.73 5.22 -5.03
C ALA A 164 12.19 5.59 -6.46
N ASP A 165 13.06 6.59 -6.57
CA ASP A 165 13.68 6.96 -7.83
C ASP A 165 14.95 6.13 -8.03
N SER A 166 14.85 5.11 -8.88
CA SER A 166 15.94 4.19 -9.17
C SER A 166 17.16 4.85 -9.82
N THR A 167 17.03 6.07 -10.37
CA THR A 167 18.15 6.81 -10.99
C THR A 167 19.02 7.49 -9.95
N THR A 168 18.38 8.12 -8.96
CA THR A 168 19.06 8.95 -7.97
C THR A 168 19.28 8.21 -6.65
N GLY A 169 18.53 7.13 -6.40
CA GLY A 169 18.44 6.45 -5.11
C GLY A 169 17.62 7.22 -4.08
N GLU A 170 16.89 8.25 -4.52
CA GLU A 170 16.04 9.04 -3.63
C GLU A 170 14.69 8.36 -3.38
N LEU A 171 14.08 8.70 -2.27
CA LEU A 171 12.73 8.30 -1.90
C LEU A 171 11.85 9.54 -1.78
N VAL A 172 11.04 9.81 -2.80
CA VAL A 172 10.06 10.90 -2.77
C VAL A 172 8.94 10.52 -1.82
N SER A 173 8.61 11.40 -0.88
CA SER A 173 7.70 11.13 0.22
C SER A 173 6.90 12.37 0.61
N TYR A 174 5.91 12.17 1.47
CA TYR A 174 5.17 13.27 2.09
C TYR A 174 4.52 12.80 3.40
N GLY A 175 3.94 13.74 4.14
CA GLY A 175 2.94 13.47 5.17
C GLY A 175 1.74 14.41 4.99
N TYR A 176 0.54 13.91 5.21
CA TYR A 176 -0.68 14.73 5.30
C TYR A 176 -1.19 14.77 6.73
N GLU A 177 -2.13 15.67 7.03
CA GLU A 177 -2.49 16.05 8.40
C GLU A 177 -1.23 16.43 9.20
N ALA A 178 -0.27 17.06 8.51
CA ALA A 178 1.10 17.23 9.00
C ALA A 178 1.17 18.20 10.19
N ALA A 179 0.14 19.05 10.38
CA ALA A 179 0.01 19.95 11.52
C ALA A 179 -0.90 19.37 12.64
N GLY A 180 -1.33 18.10 12.52
CA GLY A 180 -2.18 17.40 13.48
C GLY A 180 -3.52 16.94 12.92
N ASP A 181 -4.30 16.25 13.76
CA ASP A 181 -5.57 15.59 13.39
C ASP A 181 -6.49 16.51 12.58
N ALA A 182 -6.89 16.03 11.41
CA ALA A 182 -7.75 16.72 10.44
C ALA A 182 -7.27 18.12 10.01
N SER A 183 -5.97 18.39 10.07
CA SER A 183 -5.38 19.58 9.43
C SER A 183 -5.25 19.38 7.90
N PRO A 184 -5.42 20.44 7.09
CA PRO A 184 -5.23 20.36 5.64
C PRO A 184 -3.74 20.42 5.23
N ASP A 185 -2.82 20.51 6.19
CA ASP A 185 -1.39 20.67 5.94
C ASP A 185 -0.76 19.40 5.35
N ILE A 186 -0.02 19.59 4.26
CA ILE A 186 0.80 18.61 3.57
C ILE A 186 2.26 19.05 3.71
N CYS A 187 3.13 18.10 4.08
CA CYS A 187 4.58 18.26 4.05
C CYS A 187 5.13 17.31 2.98
N SER A 188 5.53 17.83 1.81
CA SER A 188 6.19 17.06 0.76
C SER A 188 7.70 17.15 0.94
N PHE A 189 8.42 16.04 0.78
CA PHE A 189 9.87 16.00 0.97
C PHE A 189 10.53 14.86 0.17
N THR A 190 11.83 14.96 -0.06
CA THR A 190 12.63 13.89 -0.69
C THR A 190 13.66 13.39 0.31
N VAL A 191 13.79 12.07 0.46
CA VAL A 191 14.89 11.47 1.24
C VAL A 191 15.99 11.07 0.26
N ASP A 192 17.21 11.54 0.46
CA ASP A 192 18.36 11.13 -0.34
C ASP A 192 18.75 9.67 -0.09
N LYS A 193 19.60 9.10 -0.95
CA LYS A 193 20.04 7.69 -0.85
C LYS A 193 20.75 7.31 0.47
N ASN A 194 21.11 8.29 1.30
CA ASN A 194 21.76 8.08 2.61
C ASN A 194 20.83 8.44 3.77
N GLY A 195 19.52 8.54 3.52
CA GLY A 195 18.51 8.75 4.55
C GLY A 195 18.40 10.19 5.05
N LYS A 196 18.83 11.22 4.30
CA LYS A 196 18.65 12.63 4.70
C LYS A 196 17.57 13.33 3.90
N ILE A 197 16.74 14.12 4.58
CA ILE A 197 15.68 14.88 3.92
C ILE A 197 16.22 16.14 3.23
N SER A 198 15.74 16.36 2.00
CA SER A 198 15.86 17.57 1.19
C SER A 198 14.50 17.94 0.59
N ASP A 199 14.43 19.09 -0.10
CA ASP A 199 13.26 19.54 -0.85
C ASP A 199 11.94 19.53 -0.03
N GLU A 200 12.05 19.82 1.28
CA GLU A 200 10.90 19.88 2.17
C GLU A 200 10.07 21.15 1.91
N VAL A 201 8.78 21.00 1.64
CA VAL A 201 7.82 22.09 1.46
C VAL A 201 6.51 21.79 2.19
N TRP A 202 6.04 22.77 2.96
CA TRP A 202 4.77 22.72 3.68
C TRP A 202 3.74 23.62 3.00
N PHE A 203 2.56 23.08 2.72
CA PHE A 203 1.47 23.82 2.08
C PHE A 203 0.12 23.21 2.50
N GLN A 204 -0.98 23.87 2.14
CA GLN A 204 -2.31 23.46 2.58
C GLN A 204 -3.17 23.00 1.41
N ALA A 205 -3.77 21.82 1.55
CA ALA A 205 -4.86 21.39 0.69
C ALA A 205 -6.11 22.27 0.90
N PRO A 206 -7.02 22.34 -0.08
CA PRO A 206 -8.26 23.11 0.08
C PRO A 206 -9.20 22.58 1.18
N TRP A 207 -9.04 21.31 1.59
CA TRP A 207 -9.70 20.70 2.74
C TRP A 207 -8.89 19.51 3.26
N PRO A 208 -9.07 19.11 4.53
CA PRO A 208 -8.45 17.89 5.05
C PRO A 208 -9.18 16.65 4.53
N CYS A 209 -8.45 15.74 3.91
CA CYS A 209 -8.94 14.44 3.47
C CYS A 209 -7.86 13.37 3.61
N MET A 210 -8.25 12.11 3.42
CA MET A 210 -7.28 11.04 3.22
C MET A 210 -6.55 11.30 1.89
N ILE A 211 -5.24 11.51 1.98
CA ILE A 211 -4.31 11.46 0.84
C ILE A 211 -3.51 10.19 1.07
N HIS A 212 -4.00 9.07 0.54
CA HIS A 212 -3.40 7.77 0.80
C HIS A 212 -2.14 7.55 -0.04
N ASP A 213 -2.26 7.86 -1.34
CA ASP A 213 -1.21 7.70 -2.34
C ASP A 213 -1.04 8.97 -3.18
N PHE A 214 0.00 9.03 -4.01
CA PHE A 214 0.40 10.19 -4.79
C PHE A 214 1.26 9.79 -6.00
N TRP A 215 1.43 10.70 -6.96
CA TRP A 215 2.38 10.52 -8.05
C TRP A 215 3.63 11.38 -7.86
N ALA A 216 4.75 10.90 -8.38
CA ALA A 216 5.97 11.67 -8.53
C ALA A 216 6.57 11.42 -9.92
N THR A 217 7.19 12.45 -10.49
CA THR A 217 8.00 12.38 -11.71
C THR A 217 9.37 13.00 -11.43
N ASP A 218 10.20 13.17 -12.47
CA ASP A 218 11.47 13.88 -12.35
C ASP A 218 11.30 15.31 -11.80
N ASN A 219 10.23 16.02 -12.23
CA ASN A 219 10.05 17.45 -11.91
C ASN A 219 8.83 17.76 -11.03
N TRP A 220 7.87 16.85 -10.86
CA TRP A 220 6.60 17.15 -10.21
C TRP A 220 6.19 16.12 -9.16
N VAL A 221 5.41 16.58 -8.19
CA VAL A 221 4.69 15.75 -7.23
C VAL A 221 3.20 16.09 -7.34
N VAL A 222 2.34 15.06 -7.36
CA VAL A 222 0.90 15.22 -7.56
C VAL A 222 0.10 14.50 -6.47
N PHE A 223 -0.73 15.24 -5.76
CA PHE A 223 -1.55 14.76 -4.64
C PHE A 223 -3.04 14.72 -5.03
N PRO A 224 -3.69 13.55 -5.00
CA PRO A 224 -5.13 13.46 -5.17
C PRO A 224 -5.87 13.95 -3.90
N ILE A 225 -6.71 14.96 -4.05
CA ILE A 225 -7.57 15.49 -2.98
C ILE A 225 -9.02 15.11 -3.30
N ASN A 226 -9.59 14.22 -2.48
CA ASN A 226 -10.89 13.58 -2.74
C ASN A 226 -11.92 13.87 -1.63
N GLY A 227 -13.11 13.28 -1.76
CA GLY A 227 -14.26 13.48 -0.87
C GLY A 227 -14.19 12.76 0.48
N LEU A 228 -13.20 11.89 0.73
CA LEU A 228 -13.03 11.20 2.01
C LEU A 228 -12.37 12.15 3.03
N LYS A 229 -13.15 13.11 3.51
CA LYS A 229 -12.73 14.22 4.37
C LYS A 229 -12.49 13.77 5.80
N ALA A 230 -11.60 14.48 6.50
CA ALA A 230 -11.37 14.28 7.93
C ALA A 230 -12.15 15.30 8.78
N SER A 231 -12.64 14.90 9.96
CA SER A 231 -13.42 15.78 10.85
C SER A 231 -12.97 15.71 12.31
N LEU A 232 -12.29 16.75 12.77
CA LEU A 232 -11.89 16.88 14.18
C LEU A 232 -13.09 16.95 15.14
N GLU A 233 -14.20 17.57 14.72
CA GLU A 233 -15.42 17.63 15.52
C GLU A 233 -16.02 16.25 15.72
N GLN A 234 -16.12 15.45 14.65
CA GLN A 234 -16.60 14.08 14.71
C GLN A 234 -15.71 13.23 15.63
N MET A 235 -14.39 13.35 15.52
CA MET A 235 -13.45 12.65 16.40
C MET A 235 -13.66 13.01 17.87
N LYS A 236 -13.76 14.30 18.21
CA LYS A 236 -13.96 14.78 19.59
C LYS A 236 -15.28 14.30 20.20
N SER A 237 -16.28 14.02 19.38
CA SER A 237 -17.55 13.44 19.81
C SER A 237 -17.52 11.90 19.93
N GLY A 238 -16.37 11.27 19.67
CA GLY A 238 -16.16 9.83 19.71
C GLY A 238 -16.52 9.08 18.41
N GLY A 239 -16.77 9.81 17.31
CA GLY A 239 -17.08 9.26 15.99
C GLY A 239 -15.84 8.91 15.16
N ASP A 240 -16.03 8.59 13.88
CA ASP A 240 -14.92 8.25 12.97
C ASP A 240 -14.04 9.46 12.63
N HIS A 241 -12.80 9.20 12.25
CA HIS A 241 -11.87 10.23 11.74
C HIS A 241 -12.28 10.75 10.36
N PHE A 242 -12.66 9.83 9.46
CA PHE A 242 -13.05 10.13 8.09
C PHE A 242 -14.55 9.98 7.86
N TYR A 243 -15.07 10.76 6.91
CA TYR A 243 -16.39 10.62 6.33
C TYR A 243 -16.35 10.93 4.83
N TRP A 244 -17.26 10.33 4.07
CA TRP A 244 -17.40 10.59 2.64
C TRP A 244 -18.34 11.77 2.41
N ASP A 245 -17.84 12.83 1.79
CA ASP A 245 -18.63 13.96 1.30
C ASP A 245 -19.17 13.67 -0.10
N GLU A 246 -20.35 13.05 -0.16
CA GLU A 246 -20.98 12.68 -1.43
C GLU A 246 -21.47 13.88 -2.25
N ASN A 247 -21.47 15.09 -1.67
CA ASN A 247 -21.92 16.32 -2.33
C ASN A 247 -20.84 16.99 -3.18
N LEU A 248 -19.61 16.47 -3.13
CA LEU A 248 -18.49 16.99 -3.88
C LEU A 248 -18.57 16.55 -5.36
N ASP A 249 -18.76 17.50 -6.26
CA ASP A 249 -18.97 17.28 -7.70
C ASP A 249 -17.68 17.15 -8.52
N TYR A 250 -16.52 17.41 -7.91
CA TYR A 250 -15.19 17.28 -8.51
C TYR A 250 -14.15 16.85 -7.48
N GLN A 251 -13.06 16.27 -7.92
CA GLN A 251 -11.86 16.09 -7.11
C GLN A 251 -10.79 17.08 -7.54
N LEU A 252 -9.68 17.14 -6.80
CA LEU A 252 -8.53 17.94 -7.19
C LEU A 252 -7.27 17.08 -7.32
N LEU A 253 -6.40 17.49 -8.24
CA LEU A 253 -5.01 17.09 -8.30
C LEU A 253 -4.16 18.30 -7.89
N GLY A 254 -3.53 18.21 -6.72
CA GLY A 254 -2.56 19.19 -6.25
C GLY A 254 -1.20 18.93 -6.87
N VAL A 255 -0.74 19.81 -7.75
CA VAL A 255 0.54 19.68 -8.47
C VAL A 255 1.53 20.69 -7.92
N ILE A 256 2.71 20.23 -7.53
CA ILE A 256 3.80 21.07 -7.00
C ILE A 256 5.15 20.63 -7.59
N PRO A 257 6.11 21.55 -7.84
CA PRO A 257 7.44 21.14 -8.25
C PRO A 257 8.09 20.19 -7.21
N ARG A 258 8.81 19.17 -7.69
CA ARG A 258 9.55 18.24 -6.81
C ARG A 258 10.74 18.90 -6.11
N ARG A 259 11.32 19.94 -6.73
CA ARG A 259 12.57 20.57 -6.30
C ARG A 259 12.38 22.06 -6.04
N GLY A 260 12.94 22.53 -4.93
CA GLY A 260 12.99 23.97 -4.60
C GLY A 260 11.62 24.66 -4.56
N ALA A 261 10.55 23.90 -4.33
CA ALA A 261 9.19 24.42 -4.31
C ALA A 261 8.94 25.32 -3.10
N LYS A 262 8.02 26.27 -3.30
CA LYS A 262 7.45 27.10 -2.25
C LYS A 262 5.97 26.78 -2.07
N PRO A 263 5.38 27.14 -0.92
CA PRO A 263 3.97 26.85 -0.67
C PRO A 263 3.03 27.42 -1.74
N GLU A 264 3.34 28.60 -2.28
CA GLU A 264 2.56 29.26 -3.35
C GLU A 264 2.65 28.61 -4.73
N ASP A 265 3.57 27.65 -4.94
CA ASP A 265 3.73 26.96 -6.22
C ASP A 265 2.68 25.85 -6.44
N ALA A 266 1.95 25.47 -5.39
CA ALA A 266 0.92 24.44 -5.46
C ALA A 266 -0.27 24.89 -6.35
N LYS A 267 -0.60 24.06 -7.34
CA LYS A 267 -1.73 24.29 -8.27
C LYS A 267 -2.77 23.19 -8.11
N TRP A 268 -4.05 23.57 -8.15
CA TRP A 268 -5.16 22.66 -7.90
C TRP A 268 -6.00 22.47 -9.15
N PHE A 269 -5.82 21.35 -9.83
CA PHE A 269 -6.55 21.03 -11.06
C PHE A 269 -7.79 20.19 -10.76
N LYS A 270 -8.94 20.57 -11.33
CA LYS A 270 -10.18 19.79 -11.14
C LYS A 270 -10.19 18.53 -11.98
N THR A 271 -10.68 17.43 -11.42
CA THR A 271 -11.04 16.20 -12.14
C THR A 271 -12.48 15.80 -11.81
N PRO A 272 -13.12 14.92 -12.60
CA PRO A 272 -14.44 14.39 -12.27
C PRO A 272 -14.49 13.74 -10.88
N GLN A 273 -15.69 13.70 -10.31
CA GLN A 273 -15.97 12.98 -9.06
C GLN A 273 -15.50 11.51 -9.12
N GLY A 274 -15.07 11.01 -7.98
CA GLY A 274 -14.56 9.66 -7.75
C GLY A 274 -13.79 9.62 -6.43
N CYS A 275 -13.16 8.50 -6.14
CA CYS A 275 -12.30 8.30 -4.97
C CYS A 275 -10.96 7.72 -5.44
N TYR A 276 -9.89 8.52 -5.32
CA TYR A 276 -8.52 8.02 -5.50
C TYR A 276 -8.12 7.17 -4.29
N SER A 277 -7.64 5.96 -4.55
CA SER A 277 -7.09 5.05 -3.53
C SER A 277 -5.61 4.83 -3.82
N HIS A 278 -5.28 3.98 -4.79
CA HIS A 278 -3.93 3.78 -5.29
C HIS A 278 -3.67 4.48 -6.63
N THR A 279 -2.43 4.92 -6.79
CA THR A 279 -1.85 5.36 -8.06
C THR A 279 -1.10 4.19 -8.71
N ILE A 280 -0.97 4.18 -10.03
CA ILE A 280 -0.15 3.19 -10.73
C ILE A 280 1.25 3.76 -10.95
N ASN A 281 1.37 4.79 -11.78
CA ASN A 281 2.62 5.50 -12.02
C ASN A 281 2.37 6.84 -12.72
N ALA A 282 3.39 7.67 -12.82
CA ALA A 282 3.39 8.89 -13.60
C ALA A 282 4.70 9.08 -14.35
N TYR A 283 4.66 9.86 -15.42
CA TYR A 283 5.85 10.32 -16.14
C TYR A 283 5.58 11.61 -16.90
N GLU A 284 6.63 12.20 -17.46
CA GLU A 284 6.55 13.41 -18.27
C GLU A 284 6.76 13.09 -19.75
N GLU A 285 5.88 13.61 -20.62
CA GLU A 285 5.99 13.44 -22.07
C GLU A 285 5.52 14.72 -22.76
N ASP A 286 6.36 15.27 -23.63
CA ASP A 286 6.11 16.52 -24.37
C ASP A 286 5.71 17.70 -23.46
N GLY A 287 6.34 17.81 -22.28
CA GLY A 287 6.07 18.86 -21.29
C GLY A 287 4.75 18.70 -20.52
N LYS A 288 4.06 17.56 -20.68
CA LYS A 288 2.84 17.22 -19.96
C LYS A 288 3.09 16.12 -18.93
N LEU A 289 2.31 16.14 -17.86
CA LEU A 289 2.18 15.00 -16.95
C LEU A 289 1.29 13.95 -17.61
N VAL A 290 1.70 12.69 -17.50
CA VAL A 290 0.88 11.50 -17.75
C VAL A 290 0.71 10.78 -16.42
N LEU A 291 -0.52 10.66 -15.94
CA LEU A 291 -0.85 10.04 -14.66
C LEU A 291 -1.78 8.85 -14.88
N ASP A 292 -1.40 7.69 -14.37
CA ASP A 292 -2.22 6.48 -14.41
C ASP A 292 -2.65 6.07 -12.99
N ALA A 293 -3.93 5.77 -12.82
CA ALA A 293 -4.50 5.21 -11.59
C ALA A 293 -5.79 4.44 -11.87
N ASN A 294 -6.15 3.56 -10.95
CA ASN A 294 -7.53 3.11 -10.81
C ASN A 294 -8.31 4.12 -9.96
N VAL A 295 -9.42 4.66 -10.49
CA VAL A 295 -10.21 5.67 -9.78
C VAL A 295 -11.58 5.10 -9.49
N TRP A 296 -11.92 4.99 -8.21
CA TRP A 296 -13.22 4.45 -7.80
C TRP A 296 -14.33 5.44 -8.16
N THR A 297 -15.44 4.94 -8.71
CA THR A 297 -16.58 5.80 -9.09
C THR A 297 -17.42 6.26 -7.89
N ASP A 298 -17.16 5.68 -6.72
CA ASP A 298 -17.78 5.99 -5.44
C ASP A 298 -16.78 5.65 -4.31
N LEU A 299 -17.17 5.77 -3.04
CA LEU A 299 -16.32 5.46 -1.89
C LEU A 299 -15.75 4.02 -1.96
N HIS A 300 -14.42 3.91 -2.01
CA HIS A 300 -13.71 2.62 -1.97
C HIS A 300 -13.85 1.90 -0.62
N PHE A 301 -13.86 2.65 0.48
CA PHE A 301 -13.90 2.14 1.85
C PHE A 301 -15.31 2.25 2.44
N PRO A 302 -16.24 1.34 2.11
CA PRO A 302 -17.67 1.49 2.41
C PRO A 302 -17.97 1.49 3.92
N PHE A 303 -17.01 1.10 4.76
CA PHE A 303 -17.16 1.17 6.21
C PHE A 303 -17.08 2.60 6.75
N PHE A 304 -16.53 3.59 6.03
CA PHE A 304 -16.62 4.99 6.48
C PHE A 304 -18.03 5.55 6.25
N PRO A 305 -18.54 6.38 7.18
CA PRO A 305 -19.86 6.97 7.03
C PRO A 305 -19.91 8.03 5.92
N ASN A 306 -21.08 8.25 5.32
CA ASN A 306 -21.36 9.44 4.50
C ASN A 306 -21.75 10.66 5.38
N THR A 307 -22.12 11.79 4.76
CA THR A 307 -22.56 13.00 5.48
C THR A 307 -23.82 12.82 6.35
N LYS A 308 -24.55 11.72 6.19
CA LYS A 308 -25.73 11.35 6.99
C LYS A 308 -25.43 10.33 8.09
N GLY A 309 -24.18 9.88 8.21
CA GLY A 309 -23.77 8.84 9.16
C GLY A 309 -24.06 7.41 8.70
N GLU A 310 -24.50 7.21 7.45
CA GLU A 310 -24.80 5.89 6.89
C GLU A 310 -23.50 5.21 6.44
N ARG A 311 -23.34 3.91 6.70
CA ARG A 311 -22.24 3.07 6.20
C ARG A 311 -22.75 2.10 5.15
N PHE A 312 -21.85 1.57 4.33
CA PHE A 312 -22.14 0.59 3.28
C PHE A 312 -23.26 1.04 2.32
N PHE A 313 -23.30 2.34 2.04
CA PHE A 313 -24.31 2.98 1.19
C PHE A 313 -23.99 2.84 -0.31
N THR A 314 -22.73 2.57 -0.67
CA THR A 314 -22.29 2.32 -2.05
C THR A 314 -22.92 1.05 -2.60
N ASP A 315 -23.49 1.14 -3.81
CA ASP A 315 -24.10 0.00 -4.51
C ASP A 315 -22.99 -0.90 -5.11
N PRO A 316 -22.74 -2.10 -4.55
CA PRO A 316 -21.64 -2.96 -5.01
C PRO A 316 -21.84 -3.47 -6.44
N LYS A 317 -23.04 -3.33 -7.03
CA LYS A 317 -23.33 -3.72 -8.42
C LYS A 317 -23.01 -2.60 -9.41
N LYS A 318 -22.83 -1.36 -8.94
CA LYS A 318 -22.60 -0.18 -9.79
C LYS A 318 -21.20 0.39 -9.63
N VAL A 319 -20.60 0.22 -8.45
CA VAL A 319 -19.25 0.72 -8.20
C VAL A 319 -18.24 0.07 -9.16
N LYS A 320 -17.35 0.89 -9.69
CA LYS A 320 -16.23 0.49 -10.54
C LYS A 320 -14.95 1.17 -10.06
N ALA A 321 -13.82 0.64 -10.49
CA ALA A 321 -12.50 1.25 -10.37
C ALA A 321 -11.72 1.00 -11.69
N PRO A 322 -12.11 1.68 -12.78
CA PRO A 322 -11.41 1.55 -14.06
C PRO A 322 -9.99 2.12 -13.97
N ILE A 323 -9.08 1.58 -14.78
CA ILE A 323 -7.78 2.21 -15.03
C ILE A 323 -7.99 3.40 -15.96
N LEU A 324 -7.61 4.58 -15.48
CA LEU A 324 -7.72 5.85 -16.19
C LEU A 324 -6.33 6.45 -16.40
N ARG A 325 -6.14 7.08 -17.57
CA ARG A 325 -4.97 7.90 -17.88
C ARG A 325 -5.36 9.36 -18.00
N TYR A 326 -4.65 10.23 -17.28
CA TYR A 326 -4.77 11.67 -17.42
C TYR A 326 -3.53 12.22 -18.12
N ARG A 327 -3.73 13.18 -19.04
CA ARG A 327 -2.62 13.90 -19.68
C ARG A 327 -2.89 15.39 -19.70
N PHE A 328 -2.04 16.18 -19.06
CA PHE A 328 -2.24 17.63 -18.96
C PHE A 328 -0.94 18.39 -18.71
N ASP A 329 -0.95 19.68 -19.04
CA ASP A 329 0.18 20.57 -18.77
C ASP A 329 0.17 21.00 -17.30
N PRO A 330 1.19 20.68 -16.48
CA PRO A 330 1.29 21.10 -15.08
C PRO A 330 1.38 22.63 -14.92
N ASN A 331 1.69 23.35 -16.00
CA ASN A 331 1.71 24.80 -16.05
C ASN A 331 0.44 25.42 -16.65
N GLY A 332 -0.53 24.60 -17.04
CA GLY A 332 -1.79 25.03 -17.63
C GLY A 332 -2.74 25.75 -16.65
N SER A 333 -3.87 26.21 -17.19
CA SER A 333 -4.95 26.82 -16.40
C SER A 333 -5.65 25.77 -15.53
N THR A 334 -5.91 26.13 -14.27
CA THR A 334 -6.66 25.34 -13.29
C THR A 334 -8.17 25.55 -13.38
N ASP A 335 -8.65 26.45 -14.25
CA ASP A 335 -10.07 26.80 -14.39
C ASP A 335 -10.86 25.71 -15.13
N LYS A 336 -10.18 24.93 -15.97
CA LYS A 336 -10.77 23.86 -16.76
C LYS A 336 -10.59 22.53 -16.05
N MET A 337 -11.64 21.72 -16.03
CA MET A 337 -11.57 20.34 -15.55
C MET A 337 -10.73 19.49 -16.51
N ILE A 338 -9.81 18.72 -15.94
CA ILE A 338 -9.04 17.69 -16.65
C ILE A 338 -9.90 16.43 -16.68
N HIS A 339 -10.07 15.88 -17.87
CA HIS A 339 -10.71 14.59 -18.06
C HIS A 339 -9.67 13.53 -18.45
N PRO A 340 -9.89 12.26 -18.07
CA PRO A 340 -9.02 11.18 -18.53
C PRO A 340 -9.11 11.05 -20.06
N GLU A 341 -8.02 10.62 -20.69
CA GLU A 341 -7.97 10.33 -22.14
C GLU A 341 -8.93 9.19 -22.51
N GLY A 342 -9.21 8.29 -21.57
CA GLY A 342 -10.17 7.21 -21.71
C GLY A 342 -10.14 6.21 -20.55
N VAL A 343 -11.00 5.21 -20.65
CA VAL A 343 -10.95 4.00 -19.80
C VAL A 343 -10.07 2.98 -20.50
N LEU A 344 -8.93 2.64 -19.89
CA LEU A 344 -7.97 1.68 -20.44
C LEU A 344 -8.36 0.25 -20.11
N VAL A 345 -8.77 0.00 -18.86
CA VAL A 345 -9.29 -1.28 -18.39
C VAL A 345 -10.52 -1.02 -17.52
N ASP A 346 -11.67 -1.56 -17.92
CA ASP A 346 -12.92 -1.44 -17.15
C ASP A 346 -13.04 -2.53 -16.07
N GLY A 347 -13.88 -2.26 -15.08
CA GLY A 347 -14.16 -3.14 -13.94
C GLY A 347 -13.72 -2.54 -12.60
N ILE A 348 -13.58 -3.40 -11.59
CA ILE A 348 -12.99 -3.04 -10.30
C ILE A 348 -11.55 -3.55 -10.32
N ASN A 349 -10.60 -2.65 -10.56
CA ASN A 349 -9.18 -2.93 -10.56
C ASN A 349 -8.52 -2.18 -9.41
N GLU A 350 -7.55 -2.82 -8.74
CA GLU A 350 -6.85 -2.27 -7.57
C GLU A 350 -5.48 -2.95 -7.40
N PHE A 351 -4.63 -2.38 -6.54
CA PHE A 351 -3.29 -2.91 -6.25
C PHE A 351 -2.44 -3.07 -7.52
N GLY A 352 -2.41 -2.02 -8.33
CA GLY A 352 -1.64 -1.97 -9.57
C GLY A 352 -0.15 -1.78 -9.31
N ARG A 353 0.68 -2.64 -9.92
CA ARG A 353 2.13 -2.67 -9.75
C ARG A 353 2.83 -2.68 -11.09
N ILE A 354 3.98 -2.05 -11.13
CA ILE A 354 4.86 -1.97 -12.30
C ILE A 354 6.21 -2.60 -11.95
N ASP A 355 7.15 -2.57 -12.87
CA ASP A 355 8.56 -2.66 -12.49
C ASP A 355 8.93 -1.39 -11.69
N ASP A 356 9.12 -1.52 -10.37
CA ASP A 356 9.37 -0.40 -9.47
C ASP A 356 10.62 0.43 -9.89
N ARG A 357 11.53 -0.11 -10.71
CA ARG A 357 12.65 0.64 -11.30
C ARG A 357 12.20 1.73 -12.28
N LEU A 358 10.94 1.69 -12.72
CA LEU A 358 10.30 2.65 -13.63
C LEU A 358 9.37 3.65 -12.91
N PHE A 359 9.36 3.72 -11.57
CA PHE A 359 8.63 4.79 -10.89
C PHE A 359 9.07 6.18 -11.39
N GLY A 360 8.09 7.02 -11.70
CA GLY A 360 8.30 8.35 -12.25
C GLY A 360 8.72 8.39 -13.73
N LYS A 361 8.83 7.23 -14.38
CA LYS A 361 9.33 7.06 -15.76
C LYS A 361 8.29 6.37 -16.64
N LYS A 362 8.49 6.49 -17.95
CA LYS A 362 7.67 5.79 -18.93
C LYS A 362 7.85 4.28 -18.78
N TYR A 363 6.74 3.57 -18.85
CA TYR A 363 6.63 2.13 -18.61
C TYR A 363 5.55 1.57 -19.53
N SER A 364 5.56 0.25 -19.73
CA SER A 364 4.73 -0.40 -20.73
C SER A 364 3.72 -1.35 -20.11
N ARG A 365 3.95 -1.90 -18.92
CA ARG A 365 3.08 -2.90 -18.28
C ARG A 365 2.65 -2.51 -16.86
N VAL A 366 1.42 -2.88 -16.52
CA VAL A 366 0.93 -2.94 -15.13
C VAL A 366 0.39 -4.35 -14.85
N TRP A 367 0.72 -4.89 -13.69
CA TRP A 367 0.09 -6.08 -13.12
C TRP A 367 -0.83 -5.63 -11.99
N ILE A 368 -2.11 -5.98 -12.08
CA ILE A 368 -3.15 -5.43 -11.23
C ILE A 368 -4.18 -6.49 -10.88
N LEU A 369 -4.78 -6.37 -9.72
CA LEU A 369 -5.84 -7.27 -9.28
C LEU A 369 -7.20 -6.79 -9.78
N LYS A 370 -8.08 -7.73 -10.07
CA LYS A 370 -9.44 -7.47 -10.52
C LYS A 370 -10.46 -8.32 -9.79
N ILE A 371 -11.61 -7.71 -9.52
CA ILE A 371 -12.84 -8.45 -9.18
C ILE A 371 -13.60 -8.68 -10.49
N ASP A 372 -13.65 -9.93 -10.92
CA ASP A 372 -14.53 -10.37 -12.00
C ASP A 372 -15.82 -10.96 -11.42
N PRO A 373 -16.94 -10.25 -11.46
CA PRO A 373 -18.19 -10.69 -10.82
C PRO A 373 -18.83 -11.88 -11.55
N THR A 374 -18.33 -12.29 -12.73
CA THR A 374 -18.84 -13.45 -13.46
C THR A 374 -18.30 -14.77 -12.90
N TYR A 375 -17.31 -14.72 -11.99
CA TYR A 375 -16.74 -15.89 -11.34
C TYR A 375 -16.95 -15.85 -9.83
N GLN A 376 -17.68 -16.84 -9.34
CA GLN A 376 -17.92 -17.00 -7.91
C GLN A 376 -16.85 -17.92 -7.30
N ILE A 377 -16.41 -17.58 -6.10
CA ILE A 377 -15.39 -18.34 -5.36
C ILE A 377 -16.06 -19.43 -4.54
N LYS A 378 -15.61 -20.68 -4.67
CA LYS A 378 -15.99 -21.79 -3.79
C LYS A 378 -15.16 -21.72 -2.52
N VAL A 379 -15.84 -21.65 -1.36
CA VAL A 379 -15.16 -21.68 -0.06
C VAL A 379 -14.88 -23.10 0.41
N ASN A 380 -15.68 -24.07 -0.05
CA ASN A 380 -15.48 -25.51 0.10
C ASN A 380 -16.19 -26.28 -1.03
N ASP A 381 -16.24 -27.61 -0.97
CA ASP A 381 -16.86 -28.47 -2.01
C ASP A 381 -18.39 -28.33 -2.13
N HIS A 382 -19.02 -27.67 -1.15
CA HIS A 382 -20.48 -27.57 -1.04
C HIS A 382 -20.99 -26.13 -1.04
N GLU A 383 -20.10 -25.15 -0.87
CA GLU A 383 -20.47 -23.77 -0.60
C GLU A 383 -19.70 -22.80 -1.50
N THR A 384 -20.45 -21.86 -2.05
CA THR A 384 -19.94 -20.73 -2.82
C THR A 384 -20.06 -19.49 -1.95
N ALA A 385 -19.01 -18.68 -1.94
CA ALA A 385 -18.99 -17.37 -1.30
C ALA A 385 -20.17 -16.50 -1.76
N GLU A 386 -20.85 -15.88 -0.80
CA GLU A 386 -21.85 -14.86 -1.10
C GLU A 386 -21.18 -13.52 -1.41
N GLY A 387 -21.44 -12.97 -2.59
CA GLY A 387 -20.91 -11.68 -3.03
C GLY A 387 -19.43 -11.71 -3.42
N ASN A 388 -18.80 -10.54 -3.43
CA ASN A 388 -17.38 -10.39 -3.73
C ASN A 388 -16.57 -10.65 -2.46
N VAL A 389 -15.83 -11.75 -2.43
CA VAL A 389 -14.97 -12.13 -1.28
C VAL A 389 -13.51 -11.73 -1.41
N GLY A 390 -13.13 -11.12 -2.53
CA GLY A 390 -11.78 -10.61 -2.77
C GLY A 390 -11.50 -10.44 -4.26
N PHE A 391 -10.24 -10.17 -4.60
CA PHE A 391 -9.79 -10.11 -5.98
C PHE A 391 -9.60 -11.52 -6.52
N ASN A 392 -10.38 -11.92 -7.51
CA ASN A 392 -10.38 -13.29 -8.04
C ASN A 392 -9.59 -13.45 -9.35
N THR A 393 -9.00 -12.37 -9.86
CA THR A 393 -8.31 -12.35 -11.15
C THR A 393 -7.04 -11.49 -11.07
N LEU A 394 -5.90 -12.03 -11.53
CA LEU A 394 -4.69 -11.25 -11.83
C LEU A 394 -4.77 -10.79 -13.29
N VAL A 395 -4.49 -9.51 -13.53
CA VAL A 395 -4.51 -8.90 -14.86
C VAL A 395 -3.14 -8.31 -15.16
N CYS A 396 -2.67 -8.46 -16.40
CA CYS A 396 -1.55 -7.67 -16.94
C CYS A 396 -2.07 -6.85 -18.12
N TYR A 397 -1.88 -5.53 -18.09
CA TYR A 397 -2.21 -4.64 -19.20
C TYR A 397 -0.95 -3.99 -19.75
N ASN A 398 -0.79 -4.05 -21.06
CA ASN A 398 0.29 -3.37 -21.77
C ASN A 398 -0.22 -2.06 -22.39
N PHE A 399 0.28 -0.92 -21.89
CA PHE A 399 -0.10 0.43 -22.32
C PHE A 399 0.37 0.79 -23.74
N GLU A 400 1.36 0.10 -24.28
CA GLU A 400 1.88 0.37 -25.63
C GLU A 400 1.10 -0.41 -26.70
N THR A 401 0.79 -1.67 -26.43
CA THR A 401 0.12 -2.56 -27.39
C THR A 401 -1.39 -2.63 -27.20
N GLY A 402 -1.88 -2.25 -26.02
CA GLY A 402 -3.27 -2.46 -25.61
C GLY A 402 -3.60 -3.92 -25.26
N GLU A 403 -2.60 -4.80 -25.20
CA GLU A 403 -2.77 -6.21 -24.83
C GLU A 403 -3.26 -6.33 -23.39
N LEU A 404 -4.29 -7.17 -23.18
CA LEU A 404 -4.83 -7.49 -21.87
C LEU A 404 -4.74 -9.00 -21.63
N GLN A 405 -3.97 -9.37 -20.61
CA GLN A 405 -3.84 -10.74 -20.12
C GLN A 405 -4.60 -10.88 -18.80
N SER A 406 -5.22 -12.04 -18.59
CA SER A 406 -5.93 -12.35 -17.34
C SER A 406 -5.64 -13.78 -16.91
N TYR A 407 -5.41 -13.97 -15.62
CA TYR A 407 -5.20 -15.27 -15.00
C TYR A 407 -6.10 -15.45 -13.78
N ARG A 408 -6.59 -16.68 -13.59
CA ARG A 408 -7.40 -17.11 -12.45
C ARG A 408 -6.86 -18.45 -11.97
N HIS A 409 -6.86 -18.66 -10.67
CA HIS A 409 -6.27 -19.84 -10.07
C HIS A 409 -7.36 -20.75 -9.48
N GLY A 410 -7.83 -21.71 -10.29
CA GLY A 410 -8.96 -22.53 -9.91
C GLY A 410 -10.25 -21.71 -9.71
N ASP A 411 -11.19 -22.28 -8.94
CA ASP A 411 -12.49 -21.68 -8.61
C ASP A 411 -12.64 -21.42 -7.11
N ASP A 412 -11.55 -21.44 -6.36
CA ASP A 412 -11.49 -21.35 -4.89
C ASP A 412 -10.37 -20.43 -4.40
N SER A 413 -9.95 -19.47 -5.21
CA SER A 413 -8.83 -18.58 -4.89
C SER A 413 -9.13 -17.11 -5.09
N THR A 414 -8.65 -16.30 -4.17
CA THR A 414 -8.43 -14.87 -4.33
C THR A 414 -6.94 -14.55 -4.31
N PHE A 415 -6.59 -13.33 -4.71
CA PHE A 415 -5.23 -12.84 -4.77
C PHE A 415 -5.07 -11.62 -3.87
N GLN A 416 -3.86 -11.48 -3.30
CA GLN A 416 -3.38 -10.26 -2.66
C GLN A 416 -2.43 -9.51 -3.60
N GLU A 417 -1.93 -8.33 -3.20
CA GLU A 417 -1.13 -7.45 -4.07
C GLU A 417 0.05 -8.20 -4.75
N PRO A 418 0.21 -8.08 -6.08
CA PRO A 418 1.36 -8.66 -6.79
C PRO A 418 2.64 -7.86 -6.52
N VAL A 419 3.80 -8.40 -6.85
CA VAL A 419 5.06 -7.64 -6.88
C VAL A 419 5.93 -8.08 -8.05
N PHE A 420 6.57 -7.12 -8.71
CA PHE A 420 7.53 -7.38 -9.77
C PHE A 420 8.90 -7.76 -9.20
N VAL A 421 9.53 -8.76 -9.80
CA VAL A 421 10.86 -9.25 -9.45
C VAL A 421 11.71 -9.24 -10.73
N PRO A 422 12.78 -8.42 -10.83
CA PRO A 422 13.68 -8.45 -11.98
C PRO A 422 14.25 -9.85 -12.20
N ARG A 423 14.45 -10.27 -13.47
CA ARG A 423 14.92 -11.63 -13.79
C ARG A 423 16.24 -11.99 -13.11
N TYR A 424 17.11 -11.00 -13.06
CA TYR A 424 18.41 -10.97 -12.39
C TYR A 424 18.79 -9.49 -12.21
N GLU A 425 19.81 -9.23 -11.41
CA GLU A 425 20.33 -7.88 -11.22
C GLU A 425 20.80 -7.26 -12.55
N GLY A 426 20.23 -6.11 -12.90
CA GLY A 426 20.55 -5.42 -14.15
C GLY A 426 19.85 -6.01 -15.39
N ALA A 427 18.86 -6.88 -15.22
CA ALA A 427 17.96 -7.27 -16.30
C ALA A 427 17.29 -6.05 -16.93
N ASP A 428 16.86 -6.17 -18.19
CA ASP A 428 16.08 -5.14 -18.85
C ASP A 428 14.81 -4.80 -18.04
N TYR A 429 14.30 -3.58 -18.20
CA TYR A 429 13.06 -3.19 -17.53
C TYR A 429 11.91 -4.11 -17.95
N GLU A 430 11.05 -4.45 -17.00
CA GLU A 430 9.92 -5.36 -17.16
C GLU A 430 10.27 -6.81 -17.56
N ASP A 431 11.55 -7.14 -17.73
CA ASP A 431 12.02 -8.53 -17.86
C ASP A 431 12.22 -9.17 -16.48
N GLY A 432 11.33 -10.09 -16.14
CA GLY A 432 11.35 -10.74 -14.84
C GLY A 432 10.07 -11.50 -14.56
N TYR A 433 9.71 -11.51 -13.29
CA TYR A 433 8.67 -12.34 -12.73
C TYR A 433 7.64 -11.52 -11.95
N ILE A 434 6.48 -12.12 -11.72
CA ILE A 434 5.49 -11.61 -10.78
C ILE A 434 5.29 -12.62 -9.67
N LEU A 435 5.46 -12.17 -8.43
CA LEU A 435 5.02 -12.89 -7.24
C LEU A 435 3.65 -12.38 -6.84
N VAL A 436 2.73 -13.29 -6.52
CA VAL A 436 1.40 -12.93 -6.01
C VAL A 436 0.94 -13.98 -5.01
N LEU A 437 0.47 -13.54 -3.85
CA LEU A 437 -0.07 -14.46 -2.85
C LEU A 437 -1.52 -14.79 -3.20
N ALA A 438 -1.87 -16.07 -3.20
CA ALA A 438 -3.22 -16.56 -3.40
C ALA A 438 -3.78 -17.18 -2.12
N ASP A 439 -5.00 -16.80 -1.75
CA ASP A 439 -5.75 -17.40 -0.64
C ASP A 439 -6.51 -18.63 -1.16
N ARG A 440 -6.08 -19.84 -0.79
CA ARG A 440 -6.69 -21.11 -1.23
C ARG A 440 -7.77 -21.52 -0.24
N TYR A 441 -9.03 -21.18 -0.53
CA TYR A 441 -10.11 -21.38 0.44
C TYR A 441 -10.34 -22.85 0.79
N ARG A 442 -10.38 -23.76 -0.20
CA ARG A 442 -10.58 -25.20 0.08
C ARG A 442 -9.46 -25.81 0.89
N GLU A 443 -8.24 -25.31 0.72
CA GLU A 443 -7.06 -25.84 1.39
C GLU A 443 -6.79 -25.17 2.74
N GLY A 444 -7.48 -24.06 3.03
CA GLY A 444 -7.30 -23.31 4.27
C GLY A 444 -5.88 -22.77 4.45
N ARG A 445 -5.21 -22.37 3.36
CA ARG A 445 -3.83 -21.86 3.37
C ARG A 445 -3.59 -20.82 2.30
N ASN A 446 -2.44 -20.17 2.37
CA ASN A 446 -1.93 -19.32 1.31
C ASN A 446 -0.90 -20.05 0.45
N VAL A 447 -0.81 -19.65 -0.81
CA VAL A 447 0.20 -20.13 -1.77
C VAL A 447 0.79 -18.91 -2.45
N LEU A 448 2.12 -18.76 -2.43
CA LEU A 448 2.81 -17.73 -3.18
C LEU A 448 3.08 -18.26 -4.60
N LEU A 449 2.49 -17.60 -5.58
CA LEU A 449 2.57 -17.99 -6.99
C LEU A 449 3.62 -17.13 -7.70
N LEU A 450 4.47 -17.77 -8.50
CA LEU A 450 5.50 -17.13 -9.32
C LEU A 450 5.14 -17.25 -10.80
N PHE A 451 5.03 -16.13 -11.52
CA PHE A 451 4.69 -16.08 -12.95
C PHE A 451 5.84 -15.52 -13.77
N GLU A 452 5.91 -15.89 -15.06
CA GLU A 452 6.64 -15.05 -16.01
C GLU A 452 5.90 -13.73 -16.23
N ALA A 453 6.58 -12.60 -16.03
CA ALA A 453 5.94 -11.29 -16.06
C ALA A 453 5.37 -10.94 -17.45
N SER A 454 6.04 -11.41 -18.51
CA SER A 454 5.65 -11.17 -19.91
C SER A 454 4.34 -11.84 -20.34
N ASP A 455 3.93 -12.93 -19.68
CA ASP A 455 2.81 -13.77 -20.09
C ASP A 455 2.22 -14.55 -18.92
N ILE A 456 1.34 -13.89 -18.16
CA ILE A 456 0.67 -14.51 -17.00
C ILE A 456 -0.35 -15.58 -17.41
N THR A 457 -0.72 -15.64 -18.70
CA THR A 457 -1.77 -16.56 -19.19
C THR A 457 -1.33 -18.02 -19.19
N LYS A 458 -0.02 -18.27 -19.17
CA LYS A 458 0.57 -19.61 -19.05
C LYS A 458 0.41 -20.24 -17.66
N GLY A 459 0.01 -19.45 -16.67
CA GLY A 459 -0.02 -19.87 -15.28
C GLY A 459 1.33 -19.76 -14.58
N PRO A 460 1.38 -20.12 -13.28
CA PRO A 460 2.58 -19.99 -12.48
C PRO A 460 3.66 -21.00 -12.92
N LEU A 461 4.91 -20.55 -12.90
CA LEU A 461 6.11 -21.39 -12.98
C LEU A 461 6.30 -22.23 -11.72
N ALA A 462 5.95 -21.65 -10.57
CA ALA A 462 6.04 -22.29 -9.27
C ALA A 462 4.91 -21.87 -8.34
N GLU A 463 4.48 -22.81 -7.51
CA GLU A 463 3.56 -22.62 -6.39
C GLU A 463 4.30 -22.95 -5.09
N ILE A 464 4.47 -21.94 -4.24
CA ILE A 464 5.18 -22.04 -2.96
C ILE A 464 4.13 -22.10 -1.86
N LYS A 465 3.94 -23.27 -1.28
CA LYS A 465 2.82 -23.54 -0.37
C LYS A 465 3.19 -23.18 1.06
N LEU A 466 2.39 -22.32 1.69
CA LEU A 466 2.48 -22.13 3.13
C LEU A 466 1.72 -23.26 3.85
N PRO A 467 2.21 -23.69 5.02
CA PRO A 467 1.52 -24.70 5.83
C PRO A 467 0.35 -24.11 6.64
N PHE A 468 0.05 -22.83 6.48
CA PHE A 468 -1.01 -22.10 7.19
C PHE A 468 -1.65 -21.03 6.31
N LYS A 469 -2.79 -20.51 6.78
CA LYS A 469 -3.42 -19.31 6.24
C LYS A 469 -2.73 -18.06 6.79
N LEU A 470 -2.69 -17.01 5.98
CA LEU A 470 -2.33 -15.63 6.32
C LEU A 470 -3.59 -14.75 6.22
N MET A 471 -3.52 -13.56 6.80
CA MET A 471 -4.59 -12.57 6.64
C MET A 471 -4.44 -11.87 5.30
N ASP A 472 -5.56 -11.31 4.84
CA ASP A 472 -5.56 -10.40 3.70
C ASP A 472 -4.63 -9.22 3.99
N GLY A 473 -3.75 -8.97 3.04
CA GLY A 473 -2.76 -7.92 3.13
C GLY A 473 -3.16 -6.58 2.59
N LEU A 474 -2.31 -5.62 2.94
CA LEU A 474 -2.20 -4.35 2.23
C LEU A 474 -1.01 -4.48 1.28
N HIS A 475 0.10 -3.79 1.52
CA HIS A 475 1.18 -3.70 0.54
C HIS A 475 2.41 -4.54 0.86
N GLY A 476 3.23 -4.76 -0.17
CA GLY A 476 4.53 -5.39 -0.07
C GLY A 476 5.54 -4.96 -1.13
N SER A 477 6.81 -5.24 -0.87
CA SER A 477 7.93 -4.90 -1.74
C SER A 477 8.89 -6.08 -1.91
N TRP A 478 9.47 -6.19 -3.10
CA TRP A 478 10.63 -7.05 -3.35
C TRP A 478 11.89 -6.25 -3.03
N VAL A 479 12.85 -6.91 -2.36
CA VAL A 479 14.17 -6.35 -2.06
C VAL A 479 15.22 -7.29 -2.62
N ASP A 480 16.16 -6.75 -3.39
CA ASP A 480 17.18 -7.53 -4.06
C ASP A 480 18.10 -8.25 -3.06
N GLY A 481 18.59 -9.43 -3.42
CA GLY A 481 19.46 -10.25 -2.58
C GLY A 481 20.70 -9.52 -2.08
N LYS A 482 21.31 -8.65 -2.90
CA LYS A 482 22.46 -7.85 -2.47
C LYS A 482 22.10 -6.84 -1.40
N GLU A 483 20.93 -6.24 -1.48
CA GLU A 483 20.43 -5.28 -0.50
C GLU A 483 20.09 -5.97 0.82
N VAL A 484 19.44 -7.14 0.75
CA VAL A 484 19.17 -7.98 1.92
C VAL A 484 20.47 -8.43 2.59
N ASP A 485 21.44 -8.92 1.80
CA ASP A 485 22.73 -9.39 2.31
C ASP A 485 23.55 -8.22 2.91
N ALA A 486 23.58 -7.06 2.27
CA ALA A 486 24.24 -5.86 2.81
C ALA A 486 23.60 -5.39 4.12
N ALA A 487 22.27 -5.37 4.18
CA ALA A 487 21.55 -4.97 5.38
C ALA A 487 21.71 -6.00 6.52
N LYS A 488 21.86 -7.29 6.19
CA LYS A 488 22.26 -8.33 7.14
C LYS A 488 23.63 -8.06 7.74
N GLU A 489 24.65 -7.82 6.91
CA GLU A 489 26.01 -7.49 7.38
C GLU A 489 25.99 -6.25 8.29
N ALA A 490 25.24 -5.22 7.91
CA ALA A 490 25.07 -4.02 8.72
C ALA A 490 24.35 -4.29 10.06
N SER A 491 23.34 -5.16 10.10
CA SER A 491 22.67 -5.56 11.34
C SER A 491 23.61 -6.35 12.27
N GLU A 492 24.32 -7.33 11.73
CA GLU A 492 25.29 -8.14 12.49
C GLU A 492 26.41 -7.26 13.08
N ALA A 493 26.91 -6.29 12.31
CA ALA A 493 27.89 -5.33 12.79
C ALA A 493 27.35 -4.43 13.92
N ARG A 494 26.08 -4.00 13.86
CA ARG A 494 25.44 -3.21 14.93
C ARG A 494 25.34 -4.02 16.23
N ARG A 495 24.86 -5.27 16.14
CA ARG A 495 24.76 -6.19 17.28
C ARG A 495 26.12 -6.49 17.91
N ALA A 496 27.14 -6.75 17.10
CA ALA A 496 28.50 -7.00 17.59
C ALA A 496 29.10 -5.81 18.36
N ASN A 497 28.68 -4.58 18.03
CA ASN A 497 29.13 -3.35 18.67
C ASN A 497 28.28 -2.92 19.88
N GLY A 498 27.26 -3.70 20.26
CA GLY A 498 26.38 -3.41 21.40
C GLY A 498 25.53 -2.14 21.21
N LYS A 499 25.21 -1.81 19.96
CA LYS A 499 24.37 -0.67 19.59
C LYS A 499 22.97 -1.12 19.16
#